data_AF-X1GHJ5-F1
#
_entry.id   AF-X1GHJ5-F1
#
_cell.length_a   1.000
_cell.length_b   1.000
_cell.length_c   1.000
_cell.angle_alpha   90.00
_cell.angle_beta   90.00
_cell.angle_gamma   90.00
#
_symmetry.space_group_name_H-M   'P 1'
#
loop_
_entity.id
_entity.type
_entity.pdbx_description
1 polymer ?
#
loop_
_entity_poly.entity_id
_entity_poly.type
_entity_poly.pdbx_seq_one_letter_code
_entity_poly.pdbx_strand_id
1 'polypeptide(L)' 'MADDIIVLMEKLNVEKAHFVGSSLGAELSVNIAARYPQKVLSLVVEGSAM' A
#
# COMPACT_ATOMS: atom_id res chain seq x y z
N MET A 1 -0.20 5.43 -9.11
CA MET A 1 0.30 5.53 -7.73
C MET A 1 0.55 4.16 -7.09
N ALA A 2 -0.43 3.25 -7.01
CA ALA A 2 -0.17 1.92 -6.41
C ALA A 2 1.00 1.19 -7.10
N ASP A 3 0.99 1.18 -8.43
CA ASP A 3 2.01 0.51 -9.25
C ASP A 3 3.38 1.17 -9.07
N ASP A 4 3.40 2.50 -8.92
CA ASP A 4 4.64 3.26 -8.66
C ASP A 4 5.25 2.87 -7.31
N ILE A 5 4.41 2.64 -6.28
CA ILE A 5 4.86 2.14 -4.99
C ILE A 5 5.39 0.70 -5.11
N ILE A 6 4.75 -0.17 -5.90
CA ILE A 6 5.26 -1.52 -6.13
C ILE A 6 6.63 -1.51 -6.84
N VAL A 7 6.78 -0.69 -7.88
CA VAL A 7 8.08 -0.52 -8.56
C VAL A 7 9.14 0.04 -7.61
N LEU A 8 8.77 0.97 -6.73
CA LEU A 8 9.66 1.49 -5.70
C LEU A 8 10.08 0.38 -4.71
N MET A 9 9.15 -0.44 -4.25
CA MET A 9 9.45 -1.59 -3.39
C MET A 9 10.45 -2.53 -4.05
N GLU A 10 10.28 -2.84 -5.34
CA GLU A 10 11.21 -3.69 -6.08
C GLU A 10 12.62 -3.07 -6.16
N LYS A 11 12.72 -1.78 -6.47
CA LYS A 11 14.01 -1.07 -6.50
C LYS A 11 14.70 -1.02 -5.14
N LEU A 12 13.91 -1.03 -4.06
CA LEU A 12 14.41 -1.05 -2.68
C LEU A 12 14.61 -2.48 -2.13
N ASN A 13 14.38 -3.52 -2.93
CA ASN A 13 14.38 -4.93 -2.50
C ASN A 13 13.44 -5.21 -1.30
N VAL A 14 12.31 -4.51 -1.23
CA VAL A 14 11.25 -4.76 -0.25
C VAL A 14 10.25 -5.74 -0.84
N GLU A 15 10.28 -6.99 -0.37
CA GLU A 15 9.37 -8.03 -0.88
C GLU A 15 7.93 -7.81 -0.42
N LYS A 16 7.74 -7.51 0.87
CA LYS A 16 6.44 -7.22 1.51
C LYS A 16 6.59 -6.14 2.57
N ALA A 17 5.53 -5.38 2.83
CA ALA A 17 5.54 -4.31 3.83
C ALA A 17 4.22 -4.20 4.59
N HIS A 18 4.27 -3.55 5.75
CA HIS A 18 3.09 -3.04 6.44
C HIS A 18 2.70 -1.69 5.82
N PHE A 19 1.44 -1.53 5.45
CA PHE A 19 0.94 -0.29 4.87
C PHE A 19 0.11 0.46 5.90
N VAL A 20 0.51 1.70 6.17
CA VAL A 20 -0.19 2.61 7.10
C VAL A 20 -0.54 3.86 6.31
N GLY A 21 -1.83 4.06 6.05
CA GLY A 21 -2.33 5.16 5.23
C GLY A 21 -3.27 6.08 5.99
N SER A 22 -3.14 7.39 5.76
CA SER A 22 -4.05 8.43 6.26
C SER A 22 -4.62 9.24 5.08
N SER A 23 -5.93 9.56 5.11
CA SER A 23 -6.61 10.34 4.06
C SER A 23 -6.40 9.72 2.66
N LEU A 24 -5.82 10.44 1.69
CA LEU A 24 -5.46 9.90 0.38
C LEU A 24 -4.53 8.69 0.48
N GLY A 25 -3.62 8.68 1.47
CA GLY A 25 -2.73 7.56 1.72
C GLY A 25 -3.49 6.29 2.15
N ALA A 26 -4.65 6.44 2.78
CA ALA A 26 -5.51 5.31 3.15
C ALA A 26 -6.16 4.70 1.90
N GLU A 27 -6.72 5.52 0.99
CA GLU A 27 -7.25 5.06 -0.30
C GLU A 27 -6.18 4.35 -1.13
N LEU A 28 -4.97 4.93 -1.19
CA LEU A 28 -3.84 4.32 -1.89
C LEU A 28 -3.44 2.98 -1.26
N SER A 29 -3.40 2.89 0.08
CA SER A 29 -3.03 1.66 0.78
C SER A 29 -4.06 0.55 0.54
N VAL A 30 -5.36 0.88 0.50
CA VAL A 30 -6.42 -0.07 0.12
C VAL A 30 -6.25 -0.51 -1.34
N ASN A 31 -5.97 0.42 -2.25
CA ASN A 31 -5.74 0.10 -3.67
C ASN A 31 -4.56 -0.86 -3.86
N ILE A 32 -3.45 -0.65 -3.12
CA ILE A 32 -2.29 -1.56 -3.13
C ILE A 32 -2.67 -2.93 -2.58
N ALA A 33 -3.36 -2.99 -1.43
CA ALA A 33 -3.77 -4.26 -0.83
C ALA A 33 -4.73 -5.06 -1.73
N ALA A 34 -5.64 -4.39 -2.45
CA ALA A 34 -6.57 -5.04 -3.36
C ALA A 34 -5.89 -5.60 -4.63
N ARG A 35 -4.92 -4.87 -5.19
CA ARG A 35 -4.26 -5.26 -6.46
C ARG A 35 -3.02 -6.13 -6.27
N TYR A 36 -2.33 -5.97 -5.14
CA TYR A 36 -1.06 -6.62 -4.82
C TYR A 36 -1.06 -7.23 -3.41
N PRO A 37 -2.05 -8.06 -3.03
CA PRO A 37 -2.17 -8.60 -1.66
C PRO A 37 -0.91 -9.37 -1.22
N GLN A 38 -0.19 -9.99 -2.16
CA GLN A 38 1.07 -10.69 -1.90
C GLN A 38 2.20 -9.78 -1.40
N LYS A 39 2.09 -8.46 -1.61
CA LYS A 39 3.08 -7.45 -1.18
C LYS A 39 2.73 -6.84 0.19
N VAL A 40 1.59 -7.18 0.79
CA VAL A 40 1.08 -6.55 2.02
C VAL A 40 1.11 -7.53 3.20
N LEU A 41 1.80 -7.15 4.29
CA LEU A 41 1.83 -7.92 5.55
C LEU A 41 0.66 -7.55 6.47
N SER A 42 0.36 -6.26 6.57
CA SER A 42 -0.83 -5.75 7.26
C SER A 42 -1.20 -4.38 6.69
N LEU A 43 -2.43 -3.96 6.95
CA LEU A 43 -3.00 -2.70 6.49
C LEU A 43 -3.62 -1.95 7.68
N VAL A 44 -3.23 -0.70 7.86
CA VAL A 44 -3.85 0.25 8.77
C VAL A 44 -4.33 1.43 7.95
N VAL A 45 -5.58 1.81 8.15
CA VAL A 45 -6.24 2.92 7.47
C VAL A 45 -6.82 3.88 8.49
N GLU A 46 -6.53 5.16 8.33
CA GLU A 46 -7.03 6.23 9.17
C GLU A 46 -7.59 7.36 8.29
N GLY A 47 -8.76 7.87 8.64
CA GLY A 47 -9.37 9.00 7.93
C GLY A 47 -9.63 8.79 6.42
N SER A 48 -9.88 7.56 5.96
CA SER A 48 -10.32 7.31 4.57
C SER A 48 -11.82 7.58 4.44
N ALA A 49 -12.24 8.15 3.30
CA ALA A 49 -13.64 8.44 3.00
C ALA A 49 -14.30 7.35 2.12
N MET A 50 -13.72 6.15 2.07
CA MET A 50 -14.23 5.04 1.24
C MET A 50 -15.57 4.51 1.73
#